data_AF-A0A8H7VKM5-F1
#
_entry.id   AF-A0A8H7VKM5-F1
#
_cell.length_a   1.000
_cell.length_b   1.000
_cell.length_c   1.000
_cell.angle_alpha   90.00
_cell.angle_beta   90.00
_cell.angle_gamma   90.00
#
_symmetry.space_group_name_H-M   'P 1'
#
loop_
_entity.id
_entity.type
_entity.pdbx_description
1 polymer ?
#
loop_
_entity_poly.entity_id
_entity_poly.type
_entity_poly.pdbx_seq_one_letter_code
_entity_poly.pdbx_strand_id
1 'polypeptide(L)'
;MPLTKPPPPPPKPTFDEFSTPSDFNDKFKQKETTKYMNPCASEEKQSMKCLDKNNYDKSKCDYYFLQYRECKKKWLEERRQLRRAGQL
;
A
#
# COMPACT_ATOMS: atom_id res chain seq x y z
N MET A 1 -6.23 -5.37 -37.85
CA MET A 1 -6.83 -5.03 -36.55
C MET A 1 -5.88 -4.08 -35.84
N PRO A 2 -6.35 -2.93 -35.32
CA PRO A 2 -5.46 -1.91 -34.78
C PRO A 2 -4.75 -2.47 -33.54
N LEU A 3 -3.42 -2.43 -33.55
CA LEU A 3 -2.60 -2.72 -32.39
C LEU A 3 -2.99 -1.73 -31.28
N THR A 4 -3.71 -2.23 -30.27
CA THR A 4 -3.93 -1.49 -29.03
C THR A 4 -2.56 -1.24 -28.40
N LYS A 5 -2.17 0.03 -28.29
CA LYS A 5 -0.92 0.42 -27.63
C LYS A 5 -0.86 -0.25 -26.25
N PRO A 6 0.30 -0.81 -25.84
CA PRO A 6 0.50 -1.28 -24.47
C PRO A 6 0.06 -0.19 -23.49
N PRO A 7 -0.67 -0.53 -22.42
CA PRO A 7 -1.06 0.45 -21.42
C PRO A 7 0.20 1.15 -20.90
N PRO A 8 0.17 2.49 -20.73
CA PRO A 8 1.33 3.23 -20.28
C PRO A 8 1.85 2.63 -18.98
N PRO A 9 3.19 2.53 -18.82
CA PRO A 9 3.77 2.09 -17.57
C PRO A 9 3.21 2.95 -16.44
N PRO A 10 2.85 2.34 -15.30
CA PRO A 10 2.35 3.11 -14.18
C PRO A 10 3.33 4.24 -13.85
N PRO A 11 2.82 5.45 -13.53
CA PRO A 11 3.66 6.56 -13.15
C PRO A 11 4.58 6.09 -12.02
N LYS A 12 5.88 6.30 -12.19
CA LYS A 12 6.90 5.99 -11.18
C LYS A 12 6.51 6.72 -9.91
N PRO A 13 6.14 6.05 -8.80
CA PRO A 13 5.88 6.72 -7.55
C PRO A 13 7.18 7.32 -7.04
N THR A 14 7.13 8.61 -6.80
CA THR A 14 7.98 9.30 -5.84
C THR A 14 7.81 8.59 -4.49
N PHE A 15 8.91 8.09 -3.95
CA PHE A 15 8.96 7.36 -2.67
C PHE A 15 8.45 8.20 -1.47
N ASP A 16 8.25 9.50 -1.65
CA ASP A 16 7.75 10.40 -0.61
C ASP A 16 6.24 10.27 -0.32
N GLU A 17 5.46 9.58 -1.17
CA GLU A 17 3.99 9.57 -1.08
C GLU A 17 3.41 8.22 -0.64
N PHE A 18 4.01 7.60 0.38
CA PHE A 18 3.38 6.48 1.09
C PHE A 18 2.09 6.96 1.75
N SER A 19 0.95 6.46 1.28
CA SER A 19 -0.38 7.02 1.57
C SER A 19 -0.96 6.58 2.93
N THR A 20 -0.16 6.26 3.93
CA THR A 20 -0.68 6.10 5.30
C THR A 20 -1.13 7.48 5.80
N PRO A 21 -2.45 7.76 5.92
CA PRO A 21 -2.88 9.04 6.45
C PRO A 21 -2.45 9.12 7.91
N SER A 22 -2.02 10.30 8.37
CA SER A 22 -1.54 10.50 9.74
C SER A 22 -2.57 10.06 10.80
N ASP A 23 -3.87 10.21 10.50
CA ASP A 23 -4.97 9.78 11.37
C ASP A 23 -5.23 8.27 11.39
N PHE A 24 -4.49 7.46 10.61
CA PHE A 24 -4.73 6.02 10.51
C PHE A 24 -4.56 5.34 11.87
N ASN A 25 -3.60 5.79 12.68
CA ASN A 25 -3.33 5.18 13.98
C ASN A 25 -4.49 5.41 14.97
N ASP A 26 -5.09 6.59 14.98
CA ASP A 26 -6.25 6.90 15.81
C ASP A 26 -7.49 6.14 15.37
N LYS A 27 -7.73 6.07 14.05
CA LYS A 27 -8.80 5.23 13.48
C LYS A 27 -8.57 3.74 13.77
N PHE A 28 -7.31 3.30 13.84
CA PHE A 28 -6.97 1.93 14.23
C PHE A 28 -7.23 1.68 15.71
N LYS A 29 -6.96 2.64 16.60
CA LYS A 29 -7.28 2.56 18.04
C LYS A 29 -8.79 2.51 18.29
N GLN A 30 -9.57 3.31 17.55
CA GLN A 30 -11.03 3.39 17.71
C GLN A 30 -11.79 2.21 17.09
N LYS A 31 -11.16 1.44 16.22
CA LYS A 31 -11.81 0.35 15.51
C LYS A 31 -12.00 -0.88 16.41
N GLU A 32 -13.09 -1.61 16.18
CA GLU A 32 -13.30 -2.93 16.77
C GLU A 32 -12.13 -3.90 16.48
N THR A 33 -11.75 -4.64 17.53
CA THR A 33 -10.64 -5.60 17.50
C THR A 33 -10.82 -6.68 16.43
N THR A 34 -12.05 -7.02 16.08
CA THR A 34 -12.44 -8.04 15.11
C THR A 34 -12.32 -7.59 13.64
N LYS A 35 -12.40 -6.29 13.36
CA LYS A 35 -12.36 -5.78 11.99
C LYS A 35 -10.94 -5.90 11.43
N TYR A 36 -10.75 -5.97 10.11
CA TYR A 36 -9.43 -5.85 9.51
C TYR A 36 -9.22 -4.41 9.00
N MET A 37 -8.06 -3.81 9.26
CA MET A 37 -7.70 -2.49 8.72
C MET A 37 -6.28 -2.54 8.17
N ASN A 38 -6.17 -2.26 6.87
CA ASN A 38 -4.90 -2.16 6.18
C ASN A 38 -4.41 -0.71 6.17
N PRO A 39 -3.23 -0.39 6.74
CA PRO A 39 -2.60 0.93 6.61
C PRO A 39 -2.25 1.28 5.16
N CYS A 40 -2.06 0.26 4.32
CA CYS A 40 -1.59 0.36 2.94
C CYS A 40 -2.66 -0.07 1.93
N ALA A 41 -3.93 0.25 2.22
CA ALA A 41 -5.06 -0.16 1.37
C ALA A 41 -4.98 0.46 -0.04
N SER A 42 -4.33 1.61 -0.19
CA SER A 42 -4.12 2.25 -1.50
C SER A 42 -3.18 1.42 -2.38
N GLU A 43 -2.04 1.01 -1.82
CA GLU A 43 -1.01 0.21 -2.46
C GLU A 43 -1.53 -1.21 -2.76
N GLU A 44 -2.30 -1.79 -1.84
CA GLU A 44 -2.99 -3.07 -2.05
C GLU A 44 -3.92 -2.98 -3.26
N LYS A 45 -4.78 -1.96 -3.33
CA LYS A 45 -5.68 -1.75 -4.47
C LYS A 45 -4.92 -1.56 -5.79
N GLN A 46 -3.75 -0.93 -5.76
CA GLN A 46 -2.90 -0.80 -6.94
C GLN A 46 -2.28 -2.13 -7.36
N SER A 47 -1.81 -2.94 -6.42
CA SER A 47 -1.27 -4.28 -6.69
C SER A 47 -2.34 -5.20 -7.30
N MET A 48 -3.58 -5.13 -6.78
CA MET A 48 -4.72 -5.88 -7.31
C MET A 48 -5.09 -5.42 -8.73
N LYS A 49 -5.14 -4.10 -8.97
CA LYS A 49 -5.35 -3.56 -10.32
C LYS A 49 -4.28 -4.00 -11.31
N CYS A 50 -3.03 -4.15 -10.86
CA CYS A 50 -1.97 -4.67 -11.71
C CYS A 50 -2.22 -6.14 -12.06
N LEU A 51 -2.58 -6.97 -11.08
CA LEU A 51 -2.92 -8.37 -11.30
C LEU A 51 -4.09 -8.51 -12.28
N ASP A 52 -5.17 -7.76 -12.09
CA ASP A 52 -6.35 -7.79 -12.95
C ASP A 52 -6.01 -7.48 -14.42
N LYS A 53 -5.08 -6.54 -14.67
CA LYS A 53 -4.64 -6.18 -16.02
C LYS A 53 -3.65 -7.16 -16.64
N ASN A 54 -2.94 -7.92 -15.82
CA ASN A 54 -1.84 -8.80 -16.25
C ASN A 54 -2.20 -10.28 -16.10
N ASN A 55 -3.49 -10.64 -16.07
CA ASN A 55 -3.96 -12.02 -15.89
C ASN A 55 -3.38 -12.70 -14.63
N TYR A 56 -3.30 -11.95 -13.53
CA TYR A 56 -2.76 -12.40 -12.25
C TYR A 56 -1.28 -12.84 -12.29
N ASP A 57 -0.54 -12.38 -13.31
CA ASP A 57 0.91 -12.59 -13.39
C ASP A 57 1.64 -11.71 -12.39
N LYS A 58 2.11 -12.35 -11.31
CA LYS A 58 2.81 -11.67 -10.20
C LYS A 58 4.13 -11.05 -10.63
N SER A 59 4.83 -11.66 -11.58
CA SER A 59 6.15 -11.19 -12.04
C SER A 59 6.11 -9.78 -12.63
N LYS A 60 4.97 -9.42 -13.25
CA LYS A 60 4.73 -8.08 -13.81
C LYS A 60 4.35 -7.04 -12.75
N CYS A 61 4.00 -7.48 -11.55
CA CYS A 61 3.45 -6.65 -10.48
C CYS A 61 4.36 -6.57 -9.23
N ASP A 62 5.57 -7.15 -9.27
CA ASP A 62 6.56 -7.11 -8.18
C ASP A 62 6.79 -5.71 -7.62
N TYR A 63 6.73 -4.71 -8.50
CA TYR A 63 6.84 -3.31 -8.13
C TYR A 63 5.76 -2.86 -7.12
N TYR A 64 4.50 -3.20 -7.37
CA TYR A 64 3.40 -2.83 -6.49
C TYR A 64 3.43 -3.61 -5.18
N PHE A 65 3.89 -4.86 -5.22
CA PHE A 65 4.09 -5.64 -4.01
C PHE A 65 5.22 -5.07 -3.14
N LEU A 66 6.28 -4.55 -3.75
CA LEU A 66 7.35 -3.86 -3.04
C LEU A 66 6.82 -2.61 -2.33
N GLN A 67 6.03 -1.79 -3.01
CA GLN A 67 5.40 -0.59 -2.41
C GLN A 67 4.51 -0.96 -1.21
N TYR A 68 3.70 -2.02 -1.33
CA TYR A 68 2.88 -2.51 -0.21
C TYR A 68 3.74 -2.96 0.98
N ARG A 69 4.85 -3.68 0.73
CA ARG A 69 5.78 -4.13 1.78
C ARG A 69 6.46 -2.96 2.49
N GLU A 70 6.94 -1.97 1.74
CA GLU A 70 7.60 -0.78 2.30
C GLU A 70 6.62 0.07 3.09
N CYS A 71 5.39 0.28 2.59
CA CYS A 71 4.35 0.97 3.35
C CYS A 71 4.08 0.27 4.70
N LYS A 72 3.93 -1.06 4.69
CA LYS A 72 3.70 -1.83 5.93
C LYS A 72 4.88 -1.73 6.90
N LYS A 73 6.10 -1.73 6.37
CA LYS A 73 7.33 -1.59 7.15
C LYS A 73 7.39 -0.20 7.81
N LYS A 74 7.14 0.87 7.05
CA LYS A 74 7.09 2.25 7.55
C LYS A 74 6.03 2.41 8.65
N TRP A 75 4.82 1.89 8.43
CA TRP A 75 3.77 1.93 9.45
C TRP A 75 4.15 1.19 10.74
N LEU A 76 4.76 0.01 10.64
CA LEU A 76 5.23 -0.73 11.81
C LEU A 76 6.35 0.02 12.55
N GLU A 77 7.21 0.71 11.81
CA GLU A 77 8.29 1.52 12.35
C GLU A 77 7.76 2.76 13.07
N GLU A 78 6.88 3.54 12.45
CA GLU A 78 6.17 4.67 13.07
C GLU A 78 5.45 4.22 14.34
N ARG A 79 4.71 3.11 14.28
CA ARG A 79 4.03 2.57 15.47
C ARG A 79 5.00 2.09 16.54
N ARG A 80 6.19 1.60 16.18
CA ARG A 80 7.25 1.26 17.13
C ARG A 80 7.82 2.53 17.76
N GLN A 81 8.03 3.59 17.00
CA GLN A 81 8.47 4.89 17.49
C GLN A 81 7.44 5.51 18.43
N LEU A 82 6.15 5.53 18.06
CA LEU A 82 5.06 6.01 18.91
C LEU A 82 4.96 5.24 20.23
N ARG A 83 5.19 3.91 20.20
CA ARG A 83 5.29 3.09 21.43
C ARG A 83 6.48 3.48 22.30
N ARG A 84 7.65 3.72 21.69
CA ARG A 84 8.84 4.18 22.43
C ARG A 84 8.66 5.58 23.01
N ALA A 85 7.92 6.44 22.32
CA ALA A 85 7.59 7.80 22.74
C ALA A 85 6.42 7.86 23.74
N GLY A 86 5.75 6.74 24.05
CA GLY A 86 4.60 6.71 24.96
C GLY A 86 3.32 7.33 24.40
N GLN A 87 3.21 7.52 23.08
CA GLN A 87 2.05 8.12 22.41
C GLN A 87 1.04 7.08 21.89
N LEU A 88 1.34 5.79 22.06
CA LEU A 88 0.43 4.69 21.74
C LEU A 88 -0.35 4.25 22.97
#